data_AF-A0A3D5E398-F1
#
_entry.id   AF-A0A3D5E398-F1
#
_cell.length_a   1.000
_cell.length_b   1.000
_cell.length_c   1.000
_cell.angle_alpha   90.00
_cell.angle_beta   90.00
_cell.angle_gamma   90.00
#
_symmetry.space_group_name_H-M   'P 1'
#
loop_
_entity.id
_entity.type
_entity.pdbx_description
1 polymer ?
#
loop_
_entity_poly.entity_id
_entity_poly.type
_entity_poly.pdbx_seq_one_letter_code
_entity_poly.pdbx_strand_id
1 'polypeptide(L)' 'GIKAGDIIVALDDIPLNEDHPFINVLLSYEPGDIITATVVREETVLNLTIKLGESKF' A
#
# COMPACT_ATOMS: atom_id res chain seq x y z
N GLY A 1 -4.94 4.01 10.59
CA GLY A 1 -4.67 2.68 10.04
C GLY A 1 -5.59 2.39 8.86
N ILE A 2 -5.21 1.41 8.05
CA ILE A 2 -6.01 0.89 6.94
C ILE A 2 -7.27 0.20 7.50
N LYS A 3 -8.39 0.31 6.78
CA LYS A 3 -9.69 -0.27 7.13
C LYS A 3 -10.22 -1.12 5.97
N ALA A 4 -11.08 -2.08 6.29
CA ALA A 4 -11.83 -2.80 5.26
C ALA A 4 -12.65 -1.81 4.42
N GLY A 5 -12.61 -1.97 3.10
CA GLY A 5 -13.20 -1.03 2.14
C GLY A 5 -12.24 0.03 1.60
N ASP A 6 -11.04 0.19 2.18
CA ASP A 6 -10.00 1.02 1.57
C ASP A 6 -9.48 0.36 0.28
N ILE A 7 -9.30 1.17 -0.76
CA ILE A 7 -8.65 0.75 -1.99
C ILE A 7 -7.25 1.36 -2.00
N ILE A 8 -6.21 0.54 -1.92
CA ILE A 8 -4.82 1.01 -2.02
C ILE A 8 -4.51 1.32 -3.49
N VAL A 9 -4.06 2.54 -3.76
CA VAL A 9 -3.79 3.04 -5.12
C VAL A 9 -2.33 3.43 -5.34
N ALA A 10 -1.54 3.58 -4.28
CA ALA A 10 -0.08 3.76 -4.36
C ALA A 10 0.60 3.28 -3.08
N LEU A 11 1.86 2.87 -3.22
CA LEU A 11 2.80 2.66 -2.12
C LEU A 11 4.01 3.59 -2.36
N ASP A 12 4.28 4.47 -1.40
CA ASP A 12 5.17 5.63 -1.53
C ASP A 12 4.88 6.41 -2.82
N ASP A 13 5.87 6.55 -3.70
CA ASP A 13 5.76 7.24 -4.98
C ASP A 13 5.36 6.31 -6.15
N ILE A 14 5.05 5.03 -5.87
CA ILE A 14 4.75 4.02 -6.89
C ILE A 14 3.22 3.85 -7.01
N PRO A 15 2.59 4.34 -8.10
CA PRO A 15 1.17 4.09 -8.35
C PRO A 15 0.94 2.63 -8.68
N LEU A 16 -0.13 2.05 -8.14
CA LEU A 16 -0.52 0.67 -8.40
C LEU A 16 -1.44 0.60 -9.63
N ASN A 17 -0.98 -0.08 -10.68
CA ASN A 17 -1.68 -0.21 -11.96
C ASN A 17 -1.27 -1.49 -12.70
N GLU A 18 -1.62 -1.61 -13.98
CA GLU A 18 -1.28 -2.80 -14.80
C GLU A 18 0.24 -3.02 -14.92
N ASP A 19 1.02 -1.94 -14.99
CA ASP A 19 2.49 -1.99 -15.07
C ASP A 19 3.14 -2.26 -13.71
N HIS A 20 2.48 -1.84 -12.62
CA HIS A 20 2.95 -1.99 -11.24
C HIS A 20 1.90 -2.73 -10.39
N PRO A 21 1.76 -4.06 -10.56
CA PRO A 21 0.82 -4.85 -9.76
C PRO A 21 1.17 -4.79 -8.28
N PHE A 22 0.15 -4.72 -7.42
CA PHE A 22 0.31 -4.61 -5.96
C PHE A 22 1.32 -5.58 -5.38
N ILE A 23 1.25 -6.87 -5.74
CA ILE A 23 2.15 -7.88 -5.18
C ILE A 23 3.62 -7.64 -5.56
N ASN A 24 3.88 -7.21 -6.80
CA ASN A 24 5.25 -6.96 -7.26
C ASN A 24 5.87 -5.76 -6.54
N VAL A 25 5.08 -4.70 -6.37
CA VAL A 25 5.48 -3.51 -5.61
C VAL A 25 5.66 -3.86 -4.14
N LEU A 26 4.76 -4.64 -3.54
CA LEU A 26 4.88 -5.02 -2.13
C LEU A 26 6.14 -5.86 -1.87
N LEU A 27 6.52 -6.74 -2.81
CA LEU A 27 7.71 -7.59 -2.71
C LEU A 27 9.04 -6.82 -2.87
N SER A 28 9.03 -5.54 -3.26
CA SER A 28 10.24 -4.71 -3.26
C SER A 28 10.59 -4.14 -1.89
N TYR A 29 9.74 -4.38 -0.89
CA TYR A 29 9.95 -3.90 0.48
C TYR A 29 10.28 -5.05 1.44
N GLU A 30 10.94 -4.70 2.54
CA GLU A 30 11.29 -5.63 3.59
C GLU A 30 10.27 -5.60 4.74
N PRO A 31 10.03 -6.73 5.44
CA PRO A 31 9.26 -6.72 6.66
C PRO A 31 9.84 -5.72 7.68
N GLY A 32 8.98 -4.88 8.22
CA GLY A 32 9.37 -3.83 9.17
C GLY A 32 9.57 -2.45 8.54
N ASP A 33 9.58 -2.34 7.22
CA ASP A 33 9.63 -1.07 6.51
C ASP A 33 8.45 -0.18 6.88
N ILE A 34 8.72 1.13 6.97
CA ILE A 34 7.69 2.15 7.17
C ILE A 34 7.49 2.85 5.83
N ILE A 35 6.31 2.66 5.26
CA ILE A 35 5.94 3.19 3.94
C ILE A 35 4.68 4.04 4.03
N THR A 36 4.44 4.85 3.01
CA THR A 36 3.20 5.61 2.84
C THR A 36 2.26 4.86 1.89
N ALA A 37 1.13 4.38 2.39
CA ALA A 37 0.07 3.85 1.53
C ALA A 37 -0.92 4.97 1.19
N THR A 38 -1.10 5.23 -0.11
CA THR A 38 -2.20 6.07 -0.59
C THR A 38 -3.42 5.21 -0.78
N VAL A 39 -4.52 5.55 -0.12
CA VAL A 39 -5.80 4.83 -0.21
C VAL A 39 -6.92 5.76 -0.63
N VAL A 40 -7.86 5.21 -1.40
CA VAL A 40 -9.18 5.81 -1.61
C VAL A 40 -10.13 5.18 -0.60
N ARG A 41 -10.73 6.01 0.25
CA ARG A 41 -11.79 5.63 1.19
C ARG A 41 -13.03 6.43 0.83
N GLU A 42 -14.07 5.73 0.41
CA GLU A 42 -15.27 6.35 -0.15
C GLU A 42 -14.87 7.25 -1.34
N GLU A 43 -14.95 8.58 -1.20
CA GLU A 43 -14.57 9.56 -2.23
C GLU A 43 -13.33 10.38 -1.84
N THR A 44 -12.65 10.02 -0.75
CA THR A 44 -11.49 10.76 -0.24
C THR A 44 -10.19 10.00 -0.43
N VAL A 45 -9.15 10.71 -0.88
CA VAL A 45 -7.78 10.20 -0.93
C VAL A 45 -7.08 10.47 0.40
N LEU A 46 -6.51 9.43 1.00
CA LEU A 46 -5.79 9.50 2.27
C LEU A 46 -4.39 8.93 2.11
N ASN A 47 -3.40 9.56 2.73
CA ASN A 47 -2.05 9.02 2.87
C ASN A 47 -1.85 8.48 4.28
N LEU A 48 -1.51 7.20 4.39
CA LEU A 48 -1.39 6.50 5.65
C LEU A 48 0.03 5.93 5.78
N THR A 49 0.78 6.42 6.76
CA THR A 49 2.05 5.80 7.15
C THR A 49 1.78 4.47 7.86
N ILE A 50 2.32 3.38 7.34
CA ILE A 50 2.14 2.02 7.85
C ILE A 50 3.49 1.32 8.01
N LYS A 51 3.56 0.38 8.95
CA LYS A 51 4.69 -0.54 9.08
C LYS A 51 4.33 -1.88 8.46
N LEU A 52 5.13 -2.37 7.54
CA LEU A 52 4.92 -3.67 6.90
C LEU A 52 5.19 -4.81 7.87
N GLY A 53 4.31 -5.81 7.84
CA GLY A 53 4.47 -7.06 8.58
C GLY A 53 5.17 -8.13 7.76
N GLU A 54 5.61 -9.20 8.41
CA GLU A 54 6.08 -10.41 7.71
C GLU A 54 4.91 -11.08 6.98
N SER A 55 5.09 -11.37 5.69
CA SER A 55 4.14 -12.20 4.95
C SER A 55 4.50 -13.66 5.11
N LYS A 56 3.57 -14.49 5.60
CA LYS A 56 3.67 -15.94 5.52
C LYS A 56 2.89 -16.38 4.29
N PHE A 57 3.59 -16.52 3.16
CA PHE A 57 3.05 -17.13 1.96
C PHE A 57 3.05 -18.65 2.08
#